data_AF-A0AA90U3W4-F1
#
_entry.id   AF-A0AA90U3W4-F1
#
_cell.length_a   1.000
_cell.length_b   1.000
_cell.length_c   1.000
_cell.angle_alpha   90.00
_cell.angle_beta   90.00
_cell.angle_gamma   90.00
#
_symmetry.space_group_name_H-M   'P 1'
#
loop_
_entity.id
_entity.type
_entity.pdbx_description
1 polymer ?
#
loop_
_entity_poly.entity_id
_entity_poly.type
_entity_poly.pdbx_seq_one_letter_code
_entity_poly.pdbx_strand_id
1 'polypeptide(L)'
;MNYHSCEDCGEKFLVDRAFCPRCHSERIQKRQIETGRVISVVHLVATPEPYPDQYSLVLAEAEGVKFFCRSTDKVARGDPVKLSDTDDGLICSLQGIS
;
A
#
# COMPACT_ATOMS: atom_id res chain seq x y z
N MET A 1 1.85 -1.03 -6.37
CA MET A 1 1.85 0.42 -6.11
C MET A 1 3.26 0.97 -6.24
N ASN A 2 3.40 2.27 -6.51
CA ASN A 2 4.71 2.91 -6.53
C ASN A 2 5.03 3.59 -5.20
N TYR A 3 6.32 3.69 -4.89
CA TYR A 3 6.83 4.57 -3.85
C TYR A 3 8.08 5.29 -4.35
N HIS A 4 8.50 6.30 -3.61
CA HIS A 4 9.66 7.13 -3.90
C HIS A 4 10.72 6.91 -2.84
N SER A 5 11.98 6.84 -3.28
CA SER A 5 13.15 6.78 -2.40
C SER A 5 14.11 7.89 -2.78
N CYS A 6 14.56 8.67 -1.80
CA CYS A 6 15.64 9.62 -2.02
C CYS A 6 16.96 8.87 -2.18
N GLU A 7 17.74 9.20 -3.22
CA GLU A 7 19.04 8.57 -3.47
C GLU A 7 20.11 8.99 -2.46
N ASP A 8 20.01 10.19 -1.90
CA ASP A 8 21.06 10.75 -1.03
C ASP A 8 20.89 10.36 0.45
N CYS A 9 19.66 10.25 0.95
CA CYS A 9 19.40 9.94 2.36
C CYS A 9 18.56 8.67 2.60
N GLY A 10 18.05 8.04 1.54
CA GLY A 10 17.27 6.80 1.65
C GLY A 10 15.84 6.97 2.18
N GLU A 11 15.38 8.19 2.45
CA GLU A 11 14.02 8.45 2.92
C GLU A 11 12.99 7.94 1.89
N LYS A 12 11.96 7.22 2.37
CA LYS A 12 10.93 6.60 1.53
C LYS A 12 9.57 7.24 1.77
N PHE A 13 8.83 7.50 0.71
CA PHE A 13 7.51 8.14 0.79
C PHE A 13 6.62 7.76 -0.39
N LEU A 14 5.30 7.78 -0.19
CA LEU A 14 4.32 7.33 -1.19
C LEU A 14 3.88 8.41 -2.17
N VAL A 15 3.91 9.68 -1.75
CA VAL A 15 3.37 10.79 -2.53
C VAL A 15 4.44 11.32 -3.49
N ASP A 16 4.09 11.55 -4.75
CA ASP A 16 4.96 12.22 -5.70
C ASP A 16 5.40 13.60 -5.16
N ARG A 17 6.71 13.84 -5.10
CA ARG A 17 7.30 15.10 -4.64
C ARG A 17 8.48 15.48 -5.49
N ALA A 18 8.63 16.78 -5.75
CA ALA A 18 9.81 17.33 -6.43
C ALA A 18 11.08 17.24 -5.57
N PHE A 19 10.94 17.24 -4.23
CA PHE A 19 12.06 17.25 -3.29
C PHE A 19 11.87 16.23 -2.16
N CYS A 20 12.97 15.69 -1.66
CA CYS A 20 12.98 14.83 -0.49
C CYS A 20 12.48 15.60 0.75
N PRO A 21 11.48 15.09 1.50
CA PRO A 21 10.97 15.78 2.69
C PRO A 21 11.97 15.86 3.85
N ARG A 22 13.07 15.10 3.79
CA ARG A 22 14.08 15.01 4.85
C ARG A 22 15.34 15.81 4.54
N CYS A 23 15.92 15.64 3.35
CA CYS A 23 17.17 16.30 2.97
C CYS A 23 17.02 17.34 1.84
N HIS A 24 15.81 17.55 1.31
CA HIS A 24 15.50 18.48 0.22
C HIS A 24 16.20 18.20 -1.13
N SER A 25 16.86 17.06 -1.29
CA SER A 25 17.41 16.64 -2.59
C SER A 25 16.32 16.41 -3.64
N GLU A 26 16.63 16.75 -4.89
CA GLU A 26 15.81 16.48 -6.08
C GLU A 26 16.05 15.06 -6.64
N ARG A 27 17.06 14.34 -6.15
CA ARG A 27 17.40 12.99 -6.61
C ARG A 27 16.46 11.95 -6.03
N ILE A 28 15.28 11.84 -6.63
CA ILE A 28 14.21 10.95 -6.21
C ILE A 28 14.02 9.82 -7.23
N GLN A 29 14.13 8.57 -6.76
CA GLN A 29 13.88 7.39 -7.56
C GLN A 29 12.47 6.85 -7.30
N LYS A 30 11.70 6.59 -8.35
CA LYS A 30 10.43 5.86 -8.28
C LYS A 30 10.67 4.35 -8.32
N ARG A 31 10.01 3.62 -7.43
CA ARG A 31 10.12 2.16 -7.28
C ARG A 31 8.74 1.54 -7.19
N GLN A 32 8.64 0.27 -7.57
CA GLN A 32 7.38 -0.46 -7.61
C GLN A 32 7.37 -1.59 -6.57
N ILE A 33 6.25 -1.72 -5.86
CA ILE A 33 5.95 -2.81 -4.92
C ILE A 33 4.77 -3.60 -5.49
N GLU A 34 4.94 -4.92 -5.57
CA GLU A 34 3.91 -5.85 -6.05
C GLU A 34 3.31 -6.71 -4.95
N THR A 35 4.01 -6.87 -3.82
CA THR A 35 3.59 -7.69 -2.70
C THR A 35 3.88 -6.98 -1.38
N GLY A 36 3.17 -7.36 -0.33
CA GLY A 36 3.38 -6.84 1.01
C GLY A 36 2.89 -7.81 2.08
N ARG A 37 2.95 -7.36 3.33
CA ARG A 37 2.47 -8.11 4.49
C ARG A 37 1.48 -7.28 5.28
N VAL A 38 0.38 -7.90 5.71
CA VAL A 38 -0.64 -7.25 6.52
C VAL A 38 -0.11 -6.94 7.92
N ILE A 39 -0.24 -5.69 8.35
CA ILE A 39 0.12 -5.21 9.69
C ILE A 39 -1.12 -5.09 10.57
N SER A 40 -2.21 -4.55 10.03
CA SER A 40 -3.48 -4.38 10.74
C SER A 40 -4.66 -4.38 9.77
N VAL A 41 -5.83 -4.75 10.26
CA VAL A 41 -7.06 -4.86 9.47
C VAL A 41 -8.21 -4.25 10.25
N VAL A 42 -9.03 -3.45 9.58
CA VAL A 42 -10.33 -2.99 10.07
C VAL A 42 -11.39 -3.42 9.07
N HIS A 43 -12.36 -4.22 9.50
CA HIS A 43 -13.46 -4.65 8.65
C HIS A 43 -14.60 -3.64 8.71
N LEU A 44 -15.03 -3.17 7.54
CA LEU A 44 -16.14 -2.26 7.34
C LEU A 44 -17.35 -3.08 6.85
N VAL A 45 -18.48 -2.87 7.51
CA VAL A 45 -19.72 -3.65 7.30
C VAL A 45 -20.82 -2.87 6.56
N ALA A 46 -20.58 -1.60 6.26
CA ALA A 46 -21.45 -0.74 5.47
C ALA A 46 -20.62 0.41 4.90
N THR A 47 -20.59 0.56 3.58
CA THR A 47 -19.83 1.64 2.90
C THR A 47 -20.62 2.23 1.74
N PRO A 48 -20.38 3.51 1.37
CA PRO A 48 -21.13 4.16 0.31
C PRO A 48 -20.69 3.70 -1.08
N GLU A 49 -21.59 3.81 -2.06
CA GLU A 49 -21.23 3.70 -3.48
C GLU A 49 -20.11 4.68 -3.85
N PRO A 50 -19.18 4.31 -4.76
CA PRO A 50 -19.18 3.11 -5.61
C PRO A 50 -18.53 1.86 -4.95
N TYR A 51 -18.22 1.90 -3.66
CA TYR A 51 -17.49 0.82 -3.00
C TYR A 51 -18.38 -0.39 -2.68
N PRO A 52 -17.81 -1.60 -2.54
CA PRO A 52 -18.55 -2.76 -2.05
C PRO A 52 -19.11 -2.50 -0.66
N ASP A 53 -20.34 -2.96 -0.38
CA ASP A 53 -21.01 -2.74 0.92
C ASP A 53 -20.13 -3.15 2.12
N GLN A 54 -19.36 -4.23 1.97
CA GLN A 54 -18.42 -4.72 2.98
C GLN A 54 -17.02 -4.93 2.40
N TYR A 55 -16.01 -4.44 3.11
CA TYR A 55 -14.60 -4.71 2.80
C TYR A 55 -13.71 -4.43 4.01
N SER A 56 -12.47 -4.88 3.94
CA SER A 56 -11.44 -4.58 4.94
C SER A 56 -10.54 -3.44 4.48
N LEU A 57 -10.34 -2.44 5.34
CA LEU A 57 -9.24 -1.49 5.21
C LEU A 57 -8.01 -2.11 5.86
N VAL A 58 -6.96 -2.27 5.07
CA VAL A 58 -5.75 -3.01 5.44
C VAL A 58 -4.59 -2.04 5.51
N LEU A 59 -3.90 -2.00 6.66
CA LEU A 59 -2.57 -1.42 6.76
C LEU A 59 -1.57 -2.52 6.42
N ALA A 60 -0.82 -2.35 5.34
CA ALA A 60 0.21 -3.28 4.91
C ALA A 60 1.60 -2.61 4.91
N GLU A 61 2.64 -3.43 4.90
CA GLU A 61 4.03 -3.00 4.80
C GLU A 61 4.77 -3.81 3.72
N ALA A 62 5.61 -3.12 2.97
CA ALA A 62 6.59 -3.72 2.08
C ALA A 62 7.83 -2.82 1.98
N GLU A 63 9.01 -3.43 2.00
CA GLU A 63 10.29 -2.69 1.92
C GLU A 63 10.42 -1.53 2.93
N GLY A 64 9.83 -1.65 4.12
CA GLY A 64 9.82 -0.61 5.15
C GLY A 64 8.87 0.57 4.87
N VAL A 65 8.05 0.48 3.81
CA VAL A 65 7.00 1.44 3.48
C VAL A 65 5.66 0.90 3.93
N LYS A 66 4.89 1.72 4.67
CA LYS A 66 3.54 1.39 5.13
C LYS A 66 2.52 2.09 4.25
N PHE A 67 1.46 1.39 3.87
CA PHE A 67 0.42 1.88 2.99
C PHE A 67 -0.94 1.26 3.33
N PHE A 68 -2.01 1.93 2.91
CA PHE A 68 -3.36 1.41 3.00
C PHE A 68 -3.79 0.79 1.68
N CYS A 69 -4.54 -0.30 1.76
CA CYS A 69 -5.23 -0.92 0.64
C CYS A 69 -6.59 -1.48 1.09
N ARG A 70 -7.49 -1.68 0.13
CA ARG A 70 -8.77 -2.35 0.34
C ARG A 70 -8.62 -3.85 0.06
N SER A 71 -9.32 -4.69 0.82
CA SER A 71 -9.47 -6.11 0.49
C SER A 71 -10.90 -6.58 0.72
N THR A 72 -11.44 -7.36 -0.21
CA THR A 72 -12.69 -8.13 -0.02
C THR A 72 -12.42 -9.52 0.54
N ASP A 73 -11.15 -9.93 0.60
CA ASP A 73 -10.75 -11.22 1.15
C ASP A 73 -10.75 -11.16 2.70
N LYS A 74 -10.85 -12.34 3.33
CA LYS A 74 -10.59 -12.48 4.76
C LYS A 74 -9.09 -12.49 5.01
N VAL A 75 -8.51 -11.31 5.15
CA VAL A 75 -7.11 -11.11 5.52
C VAL A 75 -6.94 -10.93 7.04
N ALA A 76 -5.81 -11.40 7.56
CA ALA A 76 -5.39 -11.25 8.94
C ALA A 76 -3.97 -10.68 9.02
N ARG A 77 -3.60 -10.17 10.20
CA ARG A 77 -2.24 -9.71 10.47
C ARG A 77 -1.23 -10.83 10.19
N GLY A 78 -0.20 -10.49 9.42
CA GLY A 78 0.86 -11.41 9.03
C GLY A 78 0.67 -12.03 7.65
N ASP A 79 -0.53 -11.97 7.06
CA ASP A 79 -0.79 -12.56 5.75
C ASP A 79 0.02 -11.90 4.64
N PRO A 80 0.53 -12.68 3.67
CA PRO A 80 1.10 -12.15 2.44
C PRO A 80 -0.01 -11.69 1.50
N VAL A 81 0.15 -10.50 0.93
CA VAL A 81 -0.82 -9.93 0.00
C VAL A 81 -0.15 -9.51 -1.31
N LYS A 82 -0.86 -9.72 -2.42
CA LYS A 82 -0.54 -9.15 -3.72
C LYS A 82 -1.25 -7.81 -3.87
N LEU A 83 -0.58 -6.86 -4.50
CA LEU A 83 -1.09 -5.51 -4.72
C LEU A 83 -1.58 -5.34 -6.16
N SER A 84 -2.72 -4.67 -6.32
CA SER A 84 -3.29 -4.29 -7.61
C SER A 84 -3.78 -2.85 -7.53
N ASP A 85 -3.39 -2.01 -8.49
CA ASP A 85 -3.93 -0.67 -8.62
C ASP A 85 -5.21 -0.70 -9.46
N THR A 86 -6.23 0.04 -9.03
CA THR A 86 -7.50 0.22 -9.75
C THR A 86 -7.85 1.70 -9.75
N ASP A 87 -8.80 2.12 -10.61
CA ASP A 87 -9.27 3.51 -10.62
C ASP A 87 -9.84 3.95 -9.26
N ASP A 88 -10.37 2.99 -8.48
CA ASP A 88 -10.91 3.21 -7.14
C ASP A 88 -9.88 3.04 -6.00
N GLY A 89 -8.59 2.99 -6.35
CA GLY A 89 -7.47 2.89 -5.43
C GLY A 89 -6.84 1.49 -5.32
N LEU A 90 -5.95 1.36 -4.34
CA LEU A 90 -5.12 0.17 -4.17
C LEU A 90 -5.90 -0.99 -3.53
N ILE A 91 -5.86 -2.15 -4.18
CA ILE A 91 -6.44 -3.40 -3.69
C ILE A 91 -5.31 -4.36 -3.24
N CYS A 92 -5.55 -5.02 -2.11
CA CYS A 92 -4.80 -6.14 -1.60
C CYS A 92 -5.62 -7.42 -1.68
N SER A 93 -5.05 -8.48 -2.22
CA SER A 93 -5.63 -9.83 -2.21
C SER A 93 -4.65 -10.83 -1.60
N LEU A 94 -5.17 -11.92 -1.02
CA LEU A 94 -4.31 -12.98 -0.50
C LEU A 94 -3.43 -13.54 -1.62
N GLN A 95 -2.14 -13.65 -1.35
CA GLN A 95 -1.23 -14.34 -2.27
C GLN A 95 -1.52 -15.84 -2.15
N GLY A 96 -2.15 -16.42 -3.19
CA GLY A 96 -2.41 -17.85 -3.25
C GLY A 96 -1.13 -18.65 -3.01
N ILE A 97 -1.21 -19.62 -2.10
CA ILE A 97 -0.16 -20.62 -1.91
C ILE A 97 -0.37 -21.62 -3.05
N SER A 98 0.44 -21.51 -4.10
CA SER A 98 0.54 -22.55 -5.14
C SER A 98 1.11 -23.84 -4.57
#